data_AF-A0AAD4YLU2-F1
#
_entry.id   AF-A0AAD4YLU2-F1
#
_cell.length_a   1.000
_cell.length_b   1.000
_cell.length_c   1.000
_cell.angle_alpha   90.00
_cell.angle_beta   90.00
_cell.angle_gamma   90.00
#
_symmetry.space_group_name_H-M   'P 1'
#
loop_
_entity.id
_entity.type
_entity.pdbx_description
1 polymer ?
#
loop_
_entity_poly.entity_id
_entity_poly.type
_entity_poly.pdbx_seq_one_letter_code
_entity_poly.pdbx_strand_id
1 'polypeptide(L)'
;MQMFWLPTTMSGNNKDWERCNQSLSSSYTDDVSSSIDYHRNLTKKNLRALVYSGDHDMVVPYVGTQEWIRSLNLSVDYNWRPWLGGGHTAPEYKPLECLAMMDRWFAYIFN
;
A
#
# COMPACT_ATOMS: atom_id res chain seq x y z
N MET A 1 -14.31 -12.70 1.53
CA MET A 1 -14.81 -14.04 1.16
C MET A 1 -13.62 -14.92 0.86
N GLN A 2 -13.30 -15.83 1.78
CA GLN A 2 -12.15 -16.72 1.69
C GLN A 2 -12.64 -18.04 1.09
N MET A 3 -12.10 -18.45 -0.05
CA MET A 3 -12.32 -19.80 -0.59
C MET A 3 -11.06 -20.62 -0.38
N PHE A 4 -11.15 -21.58 0.54
CA PHE A 4 -10.32 -22.79 0.52
C PHE A 4 -11.17 -23.92 -0.05
N TRP A 5 -10.64 -24.67 -1.02
CA TRP A 5 -10.67 -26.13 -1.15
C TRP A 5 -10.05 -26.53 -2.49
N LEU A 6 -8.86 -27.11 -2.46
CA LEU A 6 -8.53 -28.29 -3.27
C LEU A 6 -7.64 -29.21 -2.41
N PRO A 7 -7.94 -30.52 -2.32
CA PRO A 7 -7.10 -31.46 -1.61
C PRO A 7 -5.90 -31.81 -2.49
N THR A 8 -4.67 -31.48 -2.06
CA THR A 8 -3.45 -31.92 -2.75
C THR A 8 -2.76 -33.01 -1.96
N THR A 9 -3.13 -34.28 -2.22
CA THR A 9 -2.16 -35.37 -2.12
C THR A 9 -1.79 -35.80 -3.53
N MET A 10 -0.79 -35.15 -4.12
CA MET A 10 -0.06 -35.70 -5.26
C MET A 10 1.37 -35.96 -4.80
N SER A 11 1.79 -37.22 -4.88
CA SER A 11 3.16 -37.65 -4.63
C SER A 11 4.12 -36.94 -5.60
N GLY A 12 4.84 -35.97 -5.07
CA GLY A 12 5.94 -35.22 -5.68
C GLY A 12 6.59 -34.43 -4.55
N ASN A 13 7.84 -33.96 -4.69
CA ASN A 13 8.48 -33.07 -3.73
C ASN A 13 7.74 -31.71 -3.68
N ASN A 14 6.53 -31.71 -3.16
CA ASN A 14 5.66 -30.56 -3.05
C ASN A 14 6.14 -29.77 -1.85
N LYS A 15 6.78 -28.64 -2.12
CA LYS A 15 6.99 -27.62 -1.11
C LYS A 15 5.61 -27.09 -0.71
N ASP A 16 5.38 -26.98 0.59
CA ASP A 16 4.20 -26.32 1.13
C ASP A 16 4.18 -24.85 0.70
N TRP A 17 2.98 -24.26 0.65
CA TRP A 17 2.85 -22.84 0.35
C TRP A 17 3.45 -22.01 1.50
N GLU A 18 4.40 -21.14 1.18
CA GLU A 18 5.03 -20.21 2.11
C GLU A 18 4.64 -18.76 1.76
N ARG A 19 4.35 -17.93 2.78
CA ARG A 19 3.94 -16.53 2.56
C ARG A 19 5.06 -15.66 1.96
N CYS A 20 6.29 -15.82 2.43
CA CYS A 20 7.45 -15.08 1.96
C CYS A 20 8.66 -16.02 1.88
N ASN A 21 9.23 -16.17 0.69
CA ASN A 21 10.44 -16.96 0.49
C ASN A 21 11.67 -16.12 0.82
N GLN A 22 12.28 -16.39 1.99
CA GLN A 22 13.40 -15.60 2.49
C GLN A 22 14.69 -15.78 1.68
N SER A 23 14.86 -16.89 0.95
CA SER A 23 16.03 -17.09 0.09
C SER A 23 16.11 -16.06 -1.04
N LEU A 24 14.98 -15.50 -1.47
CA LEU A 24 14.94 -14.43 -2.45
C LEU A 24 15.43 -13.10 -1.88
N SER A 25 15.28 -12.86 -0.58
CA SER A 25 15.72 -11.60 0.04
C SER A 25 17.23 -11.40 -0.05
N SER A 26 18.03 -12.47 -0.02
CA SER A 26 19.49 -12.40 -0.13
C SER A 26 19.99 -12.36 -1.57
N SER A 27 19.17 -12.76 -2.55
CA SER A 27 19.55 -12.79 -3.97
C SER A 27 18.96 -11.66 -4.79
N TYR A 28 18.06 -10.87 -4.21
CA TYR A 28 17.47 -9.71 -4.87
C TYR A 28 18.49 -8.57 -4.95
N THR A 29 18.55 -7.92 -6.11
CA THR A 29 19.42 -6.77 -6.34
C THR A 29 18.58 -5.51 -6.28
N ASP A 30 18.87 -4.62 -5.33
CA ASP A 30 18.23 -3.31 -5.22
C ASP A 30 18.90 -2.31 -6.18
N ASP A 31 18.34 -2.15 -7.37
CA ASP A 31 18.83 -1.23 -8.41
C ASP A 31 18.07 0.11 -8.44
N VAL A 32 16.94 0.20 -7.72
CA VAL A 32 16.12 1.42 -7.60
C VAL A 32 16.22 1.98 -6.18
N SER A 33 16.95 3.08 -6.02
CA SER A 33 17.13 3.75 -4.73
C SER A 33 15.98 4.67 -4.34
N SER A 34 15.18 5.15 -5.31
CA SER A 34 14.06 6.06 -5.06
C SER A 34 12.98 5.96 -6.12
N SER A 35 11.72 6.12 -5.69
CA SER A 35 10.55 6.15 -6.56
C SER A 35 10.07 7.57 -6.92
N ILE A 36 10.75 8.62 -6.41
CA ILE A 36 10.30 10.02 -6.53
C ILE A 36 10.18 10.45 -8.00
N ASP A 37 11.19 10.15 -8.82
CA ASP A 37 11.20 10.59 -10.22
C ASP A 37 10.10 9.92 -11.06
N TYR A 38 9.81 8.65 -10.76
CA TYR A 38 8.70 7.94 -11.37
C TYR A 38 7.36 8.59 -11.00
N HIS A 39 7.15 8.91 -9.73
CA HIS A 39 5.91 9.57 -9.28
C HIS A 39 5.79 10.99 -9.82
N ARG A 40 6.89 11.74 -9.93
CA ARG A 40 6.91 13.04 -10.61
C ARG A 40 6.48 12.92 -12.07
N ASN A 41 6.90 11.88 -12.77
CA ASN A 41 6.43 11.63 -14.15
C ASN A 41 4.95 11.24 -14.21
N LEU A 42 4.46 10.45 -13.26
CA LEU A 42 3.05 10.06 -13.17
C LEU A 42 2.14 11.26 -12.85
N THR A 43 2.61 12.25 -12.08
CA THR A 43 1.82 13.47 -11.79
C THR A 43 1.51 14.30 -13.03
N LYS A 44 2.26 14.12 -14.12
CA LYS A 44 2.00 14.78 -15.42
C LYS A 44 0.92 14.07 -16.24
N LYS A 45 0.42 12.92 -15.79
CA LYS A 45 -0.62 12.14 -16.46
C LYS A 45 -1.96 12.41 -15.79
N ASN A 46 -3.05 12.17 -16.51
CA ASN A 46 -4.40 12.24 -15.96
C ASN A 46 -4.71 10.97 -15.14
N LEU A 47 -3.98 10.79 -14.03
CA LEU A 47 -4.13 9.67 -13.12
C LEU A 47 -4.47 10.20 -11.73
N ARG A 48 -5.27 9.41 -11.01
CA ARG A 48 -5.65 9.70 -9.63
C ARG A 48 -4.95 8.70 -8.71
N ALA A 49 -4.21 9.20 -7.72
CA ALA A 49 -3.44 8.38 -6.79
C ALA A 49 -3.84 8.65 -5.34
N LEU A 50 -4.04 7.59 -4.56
CA LEU A 50 -4.23 7.63 -3.11
C LEU A 50 -2.99 7.05 -2.44
N VAL A 51 -2.38 7.84 -1.56
CA VAL A 51 -1.28 7.39 -0.69
C VAL A 51 -1.81 7.40 0.73
N TYR A 52 -1.74 6.26 1.41
CA TYR A 52 -2.18 6.11 2.79
C TYR A 52 -1.11 5.35 3.57
N SER A 53 -0.88 5.78 4.81
CA SER A 53 0.06 5.13 5.74
C SER A 53 -0.61 5.05 7.09
N GLY A 54 -0.52 3.90 7.74
CA GLY A 54 -0.90 3.79 9.14
C GLY A 54 0.17 4.38 10.06
N ASP A 55 -0.26 5.03 11.13
CA ASP A 55 0.55 5.83 12.05
C ASP A 55 1.38 5.03 13.06
N HIS A 56 1.07 3.73 13.23
CA HIS A 56 1.78 2.83 14.15
C HIS A 56 2.81 1.92 13.46
N ASP A 57 3.12 2.13 12.18
CA ASP A 57 4.19 1.39 11.51
C ASP A 57 5.57 1.92 11.91
N MET A 58 6.46 1.02 12.30
CA MET A 58 7.86 1.34 12.58
C MET A 58 8.79 0.98 11.42
N VAL A 59 8.37 0.10 10.49
CA VAL A 59 9.17 -0.29 9.32
C VAL A 59 9.08 0.79 8.24
N VAL A 60 7.87 1.26 7.93
CA VAL A 60 7.62 2.39 7.02
C VAL A 60 6.79 3.46 7.76
N PRO A 61 7.43 4.31 8.59
CA PRO A 61 6.70 5.27 9.41
C PRO A 61 6.00 6.32 8.56
N TYR A 62 4.81 6.76 9.00
CA TYR A 62 4.01 7.77 8.30
C TYR A 62 4.77 9.09 8.05
N VAL A 63 5.70 9.45 8.94
CA VAL A 63 6.57 10.63 8.80
C VAL A 63 7.44 10.51 7.55
N GLY A 64 7.95 9.31 7.25
CA GLY A 64 8.72 9.06 6.02
C GLY A 64 7.87 9.26 4.77
N THR A 65 6.62 8.78 4.79
CA THR A 65 5.66 9.06 3.70
C THR A 65 5.37 10.55 3.56
N GLN A 66 5.24 11.28 4.67
CA GLN A 66 4.99 12.72 4.66
C GLN A 66 6.15 13.51 4.02
N GLU A 67 7.40 13.17 4.36
CA GLU A 67 8.59 13.76 3.73
C GLU A 67 8.69 13.39 2.24
N TRP A 68 8.36 12.14 1.89
CA TRP A 68 8.31 11.71 0.50
C TRP A 68 7.26 12.52 -0.30
N ILE A 69 6.05 12.74 0.23
CA ILE A 69 5.03 13.58 -0.43
C ILE A 69 5.53 15.01 -0.60
N ARG A 70 6.18 15.59 0.41
CA ARG A 70 6.75 16.95 0.34
C ARG A 70 7.81 17.08 -0.75
N SER A 71 8.64 16.05 -0.94
CA SER A 71 9.67 16.04 -1.99
C SER A 71 9.12 16.09 -3.42
N LEU A 72 7.86 15.70 -3.63
CA LEU A 72 7.21 15.81 -4.94
C LEU A 72 6.97 17.27 -5.35
N ASN A 73 6.96 18.22 -4.39
CA ASN A 73 6.75 19.65 -4.62
C ASN A 73 5.43 19.94 -5.38
N LEU A 74 4.34 19.34 -4.91
CA LEU A 74 2.99 19.53 -5.46
C LEU A 74 2.29 20.71 -4.76
N SER A 75 1.36 21.36 -5.47
CA SER A 75 0.50 22.37 -4.85
C SER A 75 -0.55 21.71 -3.95
N VAL A 76 -0.76 22.27 -2.76
CA VAL A 76 -1.81 21.83 -1.84
C VAL A 76 -3.13 22.45 -2.30
N ASP A 77 -4.08 21.60 -2.67
CA ASP A 77 -5.44 22.03 -3.02
C ASP A 77 -6.31 22.23 -1.77
N TYR A 78 -6.24 21.28 -0.83
CA TYR A 78 -6.92 21.36 0.47
C TYR A 78 -5.94 21.12 1.62
N ASN A 79 -6.04 21.95 2.65
CA ASN A 79 -5.30 21.75 3.90
C ASN A 79 -5.68 20.44 4.57
N TRP A 80 -4.74 19.90 5.36
CA TRP A 80 -4.93 18.69 6.15
C TRP A 80 -6.17 18.81 7.05
N ARG A 81 -6.94 17.73 7.13
CA ARG A 81 -8.12 17.63 7.99
C ARG A 81 -8.14 16.27 8.68
N PRO A 82 -8.53 16.20 9.96
CA PRO A 82 -8.76 14.94 10.60
C PRO A 82 -9.92 14.23 9.89
N TRP A 83 -9.75 12.95 9.68
CA TRP A 83 -10.79 12.05 9.20
C TRP A 83 -10.89 10.94 10.24
N LEU A 84 -12.12 10.58 10.61
CA LEU A 84 -12.33 9.55 11.62
C LEU A 84 -12.07 8.17 11.01
N GLY A 85 -11.11 7.45 11.60
CA GLY A 85 -10.90 6.00 11.42
C GLY A 85 -9.76 5.58 10.49
N GLY A 86 -8.51 5.53 10.95
CA GLY A 86 -7.38 4.89 10.23
C GLY A 86 -6.22 4.49 11.16
N GLY A 87 -5.49 3.40 10.84
CA GLY A 87 -4.32 2.83 11.56
C GLY A 87 -3.51 1.84 10.68
N HIS A 88 -2.38 1.24 11.12
CA HIS A 88 -1.47 0.42 10.26
C HIS A 88 -1.76 -1.10 10.21
N THR A 89 -1.40 -1.73 9.08
CA THR A 89 -2.07 -2.92 8.48
C THR A 89 -3.56 -2.64 8.48
N ALA A 90 -3.85 -1.52 7.86
CA ALA A 90 -5.11 -0.83 7.95
C ALA A 90 -6.28 -1.82 7.72
N PRO A 91 -6.26 -2.71 6.71
CA PRO A 91 -7.34 -3.67 6.52
C PRO A 91 -7.39 -4.81 7.57
N GLU A 92 -6.26 -5.21 8.16
CA GLU A 92 -6.22 -6.33 9.13
C GLU A 92 -6.59 -5.86 10.54
N TYR A 93 -6.09 -4.71 10.98
CA TYR A 93 -6.32 -4.18 12.33
C TYR A 93 -7.53 -3.25 12.39
N LYS A 94 -7.86 -2.57 11.27
CA LYS A 94 -8.91 -1.56 11.15
C LYS A 94 -9.72 -1.73 9.85
N PRO A 95 -10.31 -2.92 9.59
CA PRO A 95 -10.96 -3.25 8.31
C PRO A 95 -12.08 -2.29 7.92
N LEU A 96 -12.91 -1.87 8.87
CA LEU A 96 -14.08 -1.03 8.61
C LEU A 96 -13.68 0.39 8.24
N GLU A 97 -12.71 0.93 8.96
CA GLU A 97 -12.06 2.20 8.71
C GLU A 97 -11.44 2.27 7.31
N CYS A 98 -10.78 1.20 6.89
CA CYS A 98 -10.14 1.13 5.58
C CYS A 98 -11.12 0.94 4.44
N LEU A 99 -12.18 0.16 4.69
CA LEU A 99 -13.29 0.06 3.77
C LEU A 99 -13.92 1.44 3.57
N ALA A 100 -14.20 2.19 4.65
CA ALA A 100 -14.76 3.53 4.56
C ALA A 100 -13.84 4.51 3.81
N MET A 101 -12.52 4.44 4.01
CA MET A 101 -11.54 5.22 3.24
C MET A 101 -11.61 4.89 1.74
N MET A 102 -11.64 3.59 1.39
CA MET A 102 -11.71 3.15 0.00
C MET A 102 -13.05 3.47 -0.65
N ASP A 103 -14.17 3.30 0.04
CA ASP A 103 -15.50 3.67 -0.43
C ASP A 103 -15.56 5.17 -0.76
N ARG A 104 -15.05 6.02 0.14
CA ARG A 104 -14.93 7.47 -0.12
C ARG A 104 -14.02 7.77 -1.31
N TRP A 105 -12.93 7.03 -1.47
CA TRP A 105 -12.05 7.19 -2.62
C TRP A 105 -12.78 6.86 -3.93
N PHE A 106 -13.46 5.71 -4.01
CA PHE A 106 -14.17 5.28 -5.21
C PHE A 106 -15.45 6.06 -5.50
N ALA A 107 -16.08 6.67 -4.50
CA ALA A 107 -17.30 7.48 -4.69
C ALA A 107 -17.12 8.61 -5.72
N TYR A 108 -15.92 9.18 -5.84
CA TYR A 108 -15.62 10.22 -6.83
C TYR A 108 -15.32 9.69 -8.25
N ILE A 109 -15.29 8.37 -8.47
CA ILE A 109 -15.02 7.76 -9.79
C ILE A 109 -16.32 7.41 -10.53
N PHE A 110 -17.39 7.09 -9.80
CA PHE A 110 -18.65 6.58 -10.36
C PHE A 110 -19.79 7.61 -10.35
N ASN A 111 -19.48 8.90 -10.27
CA ASN A 111 -20.47 9.99 -10.32
C ASN A 111 -20.39 10.74 -11.65
#